data_AF-B9S955-F1
#
_entry.id   AF-B9S955-F1
#
_cell.length_a   1.000
_cell.length_b   1.000
_cell.length_c   1.000
_cell.angle_alpha   90.00
_cell.angle_beta   90.00
_cell.angle_gamma   90.00
#
_symmetry.space_group_name_H-M   'P 1'
#
loop_
_entity.id
_entity.type
_entity.pdbx_description
1 polymer ?
#
loop_
_entity_poly.entity_id
_entity_poly.type
_entity_poly.pdbx_seq_one_letter_code
_entity_poly.pdbx_strand_id
1 'polypeptide(L)'
;MGEIFLCQYHLGRGHIGASMKAKLYHLLVQRAADCRYFVIPLWRGSGYTTMFAQVQMPHILFTGLEDYKAKGTQAAPYFTVSFYTEFAESKDLVLIRGDVVFTSKLTDEEAKWLLEASQSFYLNDARYKLVERFNKETRDFEFKDVLRALDMPILEGICNTEVEK
;
A
#
# COMPACT_ATOMS: atom_id res chain seq x y z
N MET A 1 17.45 17.22 -9.19
CA MET A 1 17.75 17.82 -7.88
C MET A 1 16.42 18.24 -7.25
N GLY A 2 15.71 17.29 -6.62
CA GLY A 2 14.34 17.52 -6.16
C GLY A 2 13.93 16.65 -4.96
N GLU A 3 14.90 16.03 -4.27
CA GLU A 3 14.63 15.06 -3.20
C GLU A 3 14.75 15.63 -1.78
N ILE A 4 15.02 16.93 -1.58
CA ILE A 4 15.45 17.40 -0.25
C ILE A 4 14.40 18.24 0.50
N PHE A 5 13.31 18.70 -0.12
CA PHE A 5 12.48 19.74 0.51
C PHE A 5 11.25 19.31 1.32
N LEU A 6 11.02 18.02 1.57
CA LEU A 6 9.86 17.56 2.39
C LEU A 6 10.22 16.81 3.67
N CYS A 7 11.50 16.53 3.94
CA CYS A 7 11.90 15.72 5.11
C CYS A 7 11.96 16.47 6.45
N GLN A 8 11.62 17.76 6.54
CA GLN A 8 11.59 18.46 7.84
C GLN A 8 10.43 19.46 7.93
N TYR A 9 9.21 18.94 7.97
CA TYR A 9 8.20 19.55 8.83
C TYR A 9 7.91 18.53 9.93
N HIS A 10 7.91 18.98 11.18
CA HIS A 10 7.59 18.19 12.38
C HIS A 10 6.13 17.72 12.35
N LEU A 11 5.82 16.83 11.42
CA LEU A 11 4.73 15.88 11.56
C LEU A 11 5.19 14.97 12.70
N GLY A 12 4.59 15.12 13.88
CA GLY A 12 4.90 14.25 15.02
C GLY A 12 4.72 12.77 14.67
N ARG A 13 5.07 11.88 15.60
CA ARG A 13 4.91 10.43 15.42
C ARG A 13 3.53 10.08 14.85
N GLY A 14 3.50 9.17 13.88
CA GLY A 14 2.26 8.69 13.27
C GLY A 14 1.85 9.40 11.99
N HIS A 15 2.75 10.15 11.35
CA HIS A 15 2.45 10.89 10.12
C HIS A 15 3.58 10.76 9.09
N ILE A 16 3.21 10.52 7.84
CA ILE A 16 4.14 10.39 6.69
C ILE A 16 3.82 11.47 5.66
N GLY A 17 4.84 12.21 5.23
CA GLY A 17 4.73 13.17 4.12
C GLY A 17 5.46 12.66 2.88
N ALA A 18 4.79 12.69 1.74
CA ALA A 18 5.39 12.36 0.45
C ALA A 18 4.76 13.20 -0.68
N SER A 19 5.28 13.06 -1.89
CA SER A 19 4.67 13.65 -3.09
C SER A 19 4.94 12.79 -4.32
N MET A 20 4.14 12.98 -5.36
CA MET A 20 4.34 12.31 -6.64
C MET A 20 3.96 13.22 -7.81
N LYS A 21 4.39 12.86 -9.01
CA LYS A 21 3.98 13.54 -10.24
C LYS A 21 2.51 13.33 -10.55
N ALA A 22 1.85 14.34 -11.12
CA ALA A 22 0.42 14.25 -11.45
C ALA A 22 0.15 13.07 -12.40
N LYS A 23 1.01 12.85 -13.40
CA LYS A 23 0.89 11.70 -14.32
C LYS A 23 0.88 10.33 -13.61
N LEU A 24 1.68 10.17 -12.55
CA LEU A 24 1.76 8.92 -11.80
C LEU A 24 0.51 8.74 -10.92
N TYR A 25 -0.01 9.83 -10.36
CA TYR A 25 -1.29 9.80 -9.64
C TYR A 25 -2.44 9.37 -10.56
N HIS A 26 -2.53 9.93 -11.77
CA HIS A 26 -3.56 9.51 -12.74
C HIS A 26 -3.44 8.04 -13.13
N LEU A 27 -2.21 7.52 -13.31
CA LEU A 27 -1.98 6.10 -13.55
C LEU A 27 -2.46 5.24 -12.37
N LEU A 28 -2.16 5.65 -11.12
CA LEU A 28 -2.67 4.99 -9.92
C LEU A 28 -4.20 4.96 -9.90
N VAL A 29 -4.86 6.10 -10.14
CA VAL A 29 -6.33 6.21 -10.20
C VAL A 29 -6.91 5.27 -11.25
N GLN A 30 -6.36 5.29 -12.47
CA GLN A 30 -6.81 4.45 -13.57
C GLN A 30 -6.72 2.96 -13.20
N ARG A 31 -5.57 2.54 -12.67
CA ARG A 31 -5.31 1.14 -12.30
C ARG A 31 -6.14 0.67 -11.11
N ALA A 32 -6.43 1.57 -10.17
CA ALA A 32 -7.24 1.27 -9.01
C ALA A 32 -8.73 1.18 -9.32
N ALA A 33 -9.21 1.79 -10.41
CA ALA A 33 -10.65 1.81 -10.75
C ALA A 33 -11.30 0.42 -10.72
N ASP A 34 -10.62 -0.56 -11.34
CA ASP A 34 -11.05 -1.96 -11.44
C ASP A 34 -10.26 -2.92 -10.55
N CYS A 35 -9.12 -2.48 -10.00
CA CYS A 35 -8.26 -3.30 -9.15
C CYS A 35 -8.04 -2.59 -7.81
N ARG A 36 -9.07 -2.56 -6.96
CA ARG A 36 -9.07 -1.79 -5.71
C ARG A 36 -8.35 -2.45 -4.55
N TYR A 37 -8.09 -3.75 -4.64
CA TYR A 37 -7.62 -4.53 -3.49
C TYR A 37 -6.24 -5.10 -3.73
N PHE A 38 -5.41 -5.16 -2.70
CA PHE A 38 -4.17 -5.91 -2.78
C PHE A 38 -3.72 -6.37 -1.40
N VAL A 39 -2.76 -7.27 -1.38
CA VAL A 39 -2.15 -7.80 -0.17
C VAL A 39 -0.66 -7.57 -0.22
N ILE A 40 -0.10 -7.02 0.86
CA ILE A 40 1.31 -6.67 0.94
C ILE A 40 1.90 -7.32 2.20
N PRO A 41 2.92 -8.18 2.07
CA PRO A 41 3.62 -8.71 3.24
C PRO A 41 4.41 -7.58 3.89
N LEU A 42 4.25 -7.39 5.19
CA LEU A 42 5.06 -6.48 5.99
C LEU A 42 6.00 -7.32 6.86
N TRP A 43 7.30 -7.19 6.65
CA TRP A 43 8.31 -7.98 7.37
C TRP A 43 8.31 -7.68 8.87
N ARG A 44 8.38 -8.71 9.70
CA ARG A 44 8.38 -8.66 11.17
C ARG A 44 9.35 -9.67 11.74
N GLY A 45 10.55 -9.24 12.10
CA GLY A 45 11.56 -10.09 12.74
C GLY A 45 11.93 -11.30 11.88
N SER A 46 11.37 -12.46 12.19
CA SER A 46 11.59 -13.74 11.49
C SER A 46 10.46 -14.15 10.55
N GLY A 47 9.45 -13.30 10.34
CA GLY A 47 8.29 -13.58 9.51
C GLY A 47 7.73 -12.34 8.83
N TYR A 48 6.47 -12.42 8.41
CA TYR A 48 5.73 -11.27 7.92
C TYR A 48 4.30 -11.29 8.45
N THR A 49 3.69 -10.12 8.55
CA THR A 49 2.25 -9.93 8.71
C THR A 49 1.68 -9.45 7.40
N THR A 50 0.55 -9.99 6.95
CA THR A 50 -0.06 -9.55 5.69
C THR A 50 -0.97 -8.34 5.91
N MET A 51 -0.73 -7.28 5.16
CA MET A 51 -1.56 -6.08 5.13
C MET A 51 -2.51 -6.14 3.94
N PHE A 52 -3.80 -5.86 4.18
CA PHE A 52 -4.80 -5.68 3.14
C PHE A 52 -4.91 -4.21 2.78
N ALA A 53 -4.61 -3.89 1.52
CA ALA A 53 -4.72 -2.55 0.97
C ALA A 53 -6.03 -2.39 0.20
N GLN A 54 -6.80 -1.35 0.52
CA GLN A 54 -7.99 -0.93 -0.21
C GLN A 54 -7.73 0.44 -0.83
N VAL A 55 -7.50 0.48 -2.15
CA VAL A 55 -7.27 1.70 -2.92
C VAL A 55 -8.61 2.26 -3.37
N GLN A 56 -9.07 3.29 -2.67
CA GLN A 56 -10.36 3.94 -2.83
C GLN A 56 -10.12 5.45 -2.98
N MET A 57 -9.80 5.88 -4.19
CA MET A 57 -9.36 7.25 -4.45
C MET A 57 -10.35 8.29 -3.90
N PRO A 58 -9.87 9.35 -3.23
CA PRO A 58 -8.47 9.77 -3.11
C PRO A 58 -7.71 9.18 -1.89
N HIS A 59 -8.13 8.00 -1.39
CA HIS A 59 -7.54 7.37 -0.21
C HIS A 59 -7.01 5.94 -0.47
N ILE A 60 -6.06 5.51 0.35
CA ILE A 60 -5.70 4.09 0.49
C ILE A 60 -5.80 3.72 1.97
N LEU A 61 -6.50 2.63 2.25
CA LEU A 61 -6.64 2.09 3.60
C LEU A 61 -5.79 0.82 3.72
N PHE A 62 -5.00 0.71 4.77
CA PHE A 62 -4.23 -0.49 5.10
C PHE A 62 -4.74 -1.06 6.42
N THR A 63 -5.19 -2.30 6.38
CA THR A 63 -5.70 -3.04 7.55
C THR A 63 -4.94 -4.35 7.67
N GLY A 64 -4.69 -4.84 8.89
CA GLY A 64 -4.18 -6.20 9.05
C GLY A 64 -5.15 -7.20 8.42
N LEU A 65 -4.65 -8.12 7.59
CA LEU A 65 -5.52 -9.04 6.84
C LEU A 65 -6.37 -9.91 7.75
N GLU A 66 -5.81 -10.40 8.86
CA GLU A 66 -6.55 -11.20 9.86
C GLU A 66 -7.69 -10.41 10.50
N ASP A 67 -7.43 -9.15 10.87
CA ASP A 67 -8.45 -8.26 11.42
C ASP A 67 -9.56 -7.95 10.40
N TYR A 68 -9.19 -7.78 9.14
CA TYR A 68 -10.15 -7.60 8.05
C TYR A 68 -10.99 -8.86 7.84
N LYS A 69 -10.40 -10.06 7.87
CA LYS A 69 -11.14 -11.32 7.79
C LYS A 69 -12.12 -11.50 8.96
N ALA A 70 -11.72 -11.09 10.16
CA ALA A 70 -12.55 -11.21 11.36
C ALA A 70 -13.71 -10.20 11.41
N LYS A 71 -13.52 -8.98 10.91
CA LYS A 71 -14.47 -7.86 11.12
C LYS A 71 -15.00 -7.24 9.82
N GLY A 72 -14.50 -7.65 8.66
CA GLY A 72 -14.82 -7.08 7.37
C GLY A 72 -14.57 -5.57 7.33
N THR A 73 -15.53 -4.83 6.78
CA THR A 73 -15.47 -3.36 6.66
C THR A 73 -15.53 -2.61 7.98
N GLN A 74 -15.81 -3.29 9.10
CA GLN A 74 -15.76 -2.70 10.44
C GLN A 74 -14.36 -2.75 11.06
N ALA A 75 -13.40 -3.44 10.41
CA ALA A 75 -12.01 -3.39 10.82
C ALA A 75 -11.45 -1.99 10.62
N ALA A 76 -10.96 -1.36 11.70
CA ALA A 76 -10.33 -0.06 11.62
C ALA A 76 -8.97 -0.16 10.89
N PRO A 77 -8.67 0.74 9.93
CA PRO A 77 -7.39 0.75 9.25
C PRO A 77 -6.27 1.08 10.22
N TYR A 78 -5.11 0.46 10.02
CA TYR A 78 -3.89 0.74 10.76
C TYR A 78 -3.20 1.99 10.23
N PHE A 79 -3.34 2.22 8.92
CA PHE A 79 -2.72 3.31 8.20
C PHE A 79 -3.63 3.77 7.06
N THR A 80 -3.78 5.09 6.94
CA THR A 80 -4.58 5.73 5.90
C THR A 80 -3.68 6.67 5.10
N VAL A 81 -3.76 6.61 3.78
CA VAL A 81 -3.07 7.53 2.88
C VAL A 81 -4.10 8.39 2.17
N SER A 82 -3.84 9.70 2.08
CA SER A 82 -4.66 10.67 1.37
C SER A 82 -3.84 11.41 0.32
N PHE A 83 -4.43 11.62 -0.85
CA PHE A 83 -3.82 12.33 -1.97
C PHE A 83 -4.48 13.70 -2.18
N TYR A 84 -3.66 14.75 -2.27
CA TYR A 84 -4.06 16.14 -2.44
C TYR A 84 -3.60 16.63 -3.82
N THR A 85 -4.55 16.96 -4.68
CA THR A 85 -4.37 17.22 -6.12
C THR A 85 -4.40 18.70 -6.49
N GLU A 86 -4.47 19.60 -5.51
CA GLU A 86 -4.58 21.06 -5.67
C GLU A 86 -3.42 21.66 -6.49
N PHE A 87 -2.27 20.97 -6.53
CA PHE A 87 -1.08 21.39 -7.27
C PHE A 87 -0.83 20.55 -8.54
N ALA A 88 -1.74 19.64 -8.90
CA ALA A 88 -1.53 18.71 -10.01
C ALA A 88 -1.44 19.44 -11.36
N GLU A 89 -2.37 20.37 -11.64
CA GLU A 89 -2.40 21.12 -12.90
C GLU A 89 -1.32 22.20 -12.96
N SER A 90 -1.15 22.95 -11.87
CA SER A 90 -0.27 24.14 -11.85
C SER A 90 1.21 23.81 -11.62
N LYS A 91 1.52 22.69 -10.96
CA LYS A 91 2.89 22.33 -10.55
C LYS A 91 3.30 20.91 -10.91
N ASP A 92 2.45 20.13 -11.59
CA ASP A 92 2.68 18.70 -11.86
C ASP A 92 3.06 17.95 -10.57
N LEU A 93 2.32 18.23 -9.48
CA LEU A 93 2.62 17.74 -8.14
C LEU A 93 1.33 17.35 -7.40
N VAL A 94 1.31 16.14 -6.86
CA VAL A 94 0.29 15.66 -5.91
C VAL A 94 0.96 15.44 -4.57
N LEU A 95 0.41 16.03 -3.52
CA LEU A 95 0.91 15.83 -2.15
C LEU A 95 0.25 14.60 -1.54
N ILE A 96 1.01 13.88 -0.73
CA ILE A 96 0.58 12.63 -0.11
C ILE A 96 0.79 12.76 1.39
N ARG A 97 -0.26 12.45 2.14
CA ARG A 97 -0.21 12.34 3.60
C ARG A 97 -0.59 10.94 4.00
N GLY A 98 0.26 10.30 4.78
CA GLY A 98 -0.05 9.09 5.51
C GLY A 98 -0.32 9.40 6.98
N ASP A 99 -1.35 8.78 7.55
CA ASP A 99 -1.71 8.88 8.96
C ASP A 99 -1.77 7.47 9.56
N VAL A 100 -0.87 7.19 10.51
CA VAL A 100 -0.82 5.92 11.26
C VAL A 100 -1.83 5.99 12.39
N VAL A 101 -2.94 5.27 12.23
CA VAL A 101 -4.08 5.27 13.17
C VAL A 101 -3.74 4.44 14.42
N PHE A 102 -3.07 3.30 14.25
CA PHE A 102 -2.65 2.44 15.35
C PHE A 102 -1.14 2.36 15.47
N THR A 103 -0.55 3.34 16.17
CA THR A 103 0.91 3.43 16.41
C THR A 103 1.49 2.29 17.26
N SER A 104 0.64 1.45 17.86
CA SER A 104 1.00 0.19 18.51
C SER A 104 1.11 -1.00 17.55
N LYS A 105 0.52 -0.90 16.36
CA LYS A 105 0.50 -1.95 15.33
C LYS A 105 1.45 -1.66 14.19
N LEU A 106 1.75 -0.40 13.92
CA LEU A 106 2.56 0.02 12.78
C LEU A 106 3.51 1.15 13.20
N THR A 107 4.79 1.02 12.89
CA THR A 107 5.75 2.13 13.04
C THR A 107 5.70 3.07 11.84
N ASP A 108 6.31 4.25 11.98
CA ASP A 108 6.36 5.24 10.90
C ASP A 108 7.19 4.72 9.71
N GLU A 109 8.27 3.97 9.98
CA GLU A 109 9.09 3.33 8.94
C GLU A 109 8.30 2.27 8.17
N GLU A 110 7.52 1.45 8.88
CA GLU A 110 6.69 0.42 8.26
C GLU A 110 5.55 1.03 7.43
N ALA A 111 4.94 2.11 7.92
CA ALA A 111 3.92 2.86 7.19
C ALA A 111 4.47 3.47 5.91
N LYS A 112 5.66 4.09 5.99
CA LYS A 112 6.37 4.63 4.82
C LYS A 112 6.68 3.52 3.81
N TRP A 113 7.19 2.39 4.28
CA TRP A 113 7.49 1.25 3.43
C TRP A 113 6.23 0.68 2.75
N LEU A 114 5.10 0.57 3.47
CA LEU A 114 3.81 0.15 2.88
C LEU A 114 3.33 1.10 1.78
N LEU A 115 3.47 2.41 1.98
CA LEU A 115 3.17 3.41 0.95
C LEU A 115 4.03 3.17 -0.29
N GLU A 116 5.35 3.06 -0.13
CA GLU A 116 6.29 2.83 -1.24
C GLU A 116 6.02 1.50 -1.96
N ALA A 117 5.79 0.42 -1.22
CA ALA A 117 5.44 -0.89 -1.77
C ALA A 117 4.14 -0.83 -2.57
N SER A 118 3.08 -0.22 -2.01
CA SER A 118 1.80 -0.07 -2.71
C SER A 118 1.94 0.72 -4.02
N GLN A 119 2.67 1.84 -4.00
CA GLN A 119 2.97 2.61 -5.20
C GLN A 119 3.76 1.78 -6.21
N SER A 120 4.75 1.02 -5.75
CA SER A 120 5.54 0.16 -6.63
C SER A 120 4.68 -0.88 -7.36
N PHE A 121 3.75 -1.52 -6.66
CA PHE A 121 2.83 -2.49 -7.27
C PHE A 121 1.87 -1.85 -8.27
N TYR A 122 1.32 -0.67 -7.95
CA TYR A 122 0.35 -0.03 -8.84
C TYR A 122 1.01 0.76 -9.98
N LEU A 123 2.24 1.26 -9.84
CA LEU A 123 2.86 2.14 -10.84
C LEU A 123 3.86 1.43 -11.75
N ASN A 124 4.37 0.26 -11.37
CA ASN A 124 5.24 -0.55 -12.22
C ASN A 124 4.43 -1.59 -13.02
N ASP A 125 4.57 -1.60 -14.34
CA ASP A 125 3.79 -2.46 -15.25
C ASP A 125 3.95 -3.96 -14.96
N ALA A 126 5.16 -4.41 -14.61
CA ALA A 126 5.42 -5.81 -14.32
C ALA A 126 4.78 -6.23 -12.98
N ARG A 127 4.91 -5.39 -11.95
CA ARG A 127 4.33 -5.65 -10.62
C ARG A 127 2.80 -5.51 -10.63
N TYR A 128 2.25 -4.61 -11.46
CA TYR A 128 0.80 -4.41 -11.55
C TYR A 128 0.04 -5.66 -12.02
N LYS A 129 0.67 -6.54 -12.79
CA LYS A 129 0.08 -7.83 -13.17
C LYS A 129 -0.33 -8.68 -11.96
N LEU A 130 0.39 -8.59 -10.84
CA LEU A 130 0.02 -9.28 -9.60
C LEU A 130 -1.22 -8.66 -8.96
N VAL A 131 -1.34 -7.33 -9.02
CA VAL A 131 -2.52 -6.60 -8.55
C VAL A 131 -3.74 -6.96 -9.40
N GLU A 132 -3.60 -6.96 -10.73
CA GLU A 132 -4.69 -7.38 -11.63
C GLU A 132 -5.11 -8.81 -11.36
N ARG A 133 -4.16 -9.75 -11.26
CA ARG A 133 -4.47 -11.15 -11.00
C ARG A 133 -5.20 -11.32 -9.66
N PHE A 134 -4.77 -10.61 -8.62
CA PHE A 134 -5.46 -10.65 -7.33
C PHE A 134 -6.93 -10.19 -7.41
N ASN A 135 -7.23 -9.17 -8.23
CA ASN A 135 -8.59 -8.61 -8.33
C ASN A 135 -9.49 -9.32 -9.35
N LYS A 136 -8.93 -9.83 -10.45
CA LYS A 136 -9.69 -10.34 -11.61
C LYS A 136 -9.59 -11.85 -11.78
N GLU A 137 -8.50 -12.46 -11.34
CA GLU A 137 -8.13 -13.86 -11.58
C GLU A 137 -7.67 -14.52 -10.26
N THR A 138 -8.42 -14.32 -9.17
CA THR A 138 -7.98 -14.67 -7.81
C THR A 138 -7.55 -16.13 -7.65
N ARG A 139 -8.10 -17.05 -8.46
CA ARG A 139 -7.71 -18.49 -8.45
C ARG A 139 -6.26 -18.72 -8.89
N ASP A 140 -5.72 -17.87 -9.75
CA ASP A 140 -4.36 -17.99 -10.30
C ASP A 140 -3.35 -17.12 -9.53
N PHE A 141 -3.83 -16.40 -8.51
CA PHE A 141 -2.98 -15.57 -7.67
C PHE A 141 -2.17 -16.43 -6.69
N GLU A 142 -0.86 -16.24 -6.68
CA GLU A 142 0.04 -16.90 -5.74
C GLU A 142 0.76 -15.87 -4.87
N PHE A 143 0.58 -15.93 -3.55
CA PHE A 143 1.16 -14.93 -2.64
C PHE A 143 2.70 -14.94 -2.65
N LYS A 144 3.31 -16.10 -2.92
CA LYS A 144 4.77 -16.24 -3.09
C LYS A 144 5.32 -15.37 -4.23
N ASP A 145 4.52 -15.05 -5.25
CA ASP A 145 4.94 -14.12 -6.32
C ASP A 145 5.05 -12.68 -5.81
N VAL A 146 4.23 -12.29 -4.84
CA VAL A 146 4.34 -10.99 -4.16
C VAL A 146 5.62 -10.93 -3.33
N LEU A 147 5.93 -12.00 -2.59
CA LEU A 147 7.18 -12.10 -1.82
C LEU A 147 8.40 -12.00 -2.74
N ARG A 148 8.42 -12.73 -3.86
CA ARG A 148 9.49 -12.63 -4.87
C ARG A 148 9.62 -11.24 -5.45
N ALA A 149 8.49 -10.59 -5.78
CA ALA A 149 8.51 -9.23 -6.32
C ALA A 149 9.09 -8.20 -5.34
N LEU A 150 9.08 -8.50 -4.04
CA LEU A 150 9.64 -7.69 -2.96
C LEU A 150 10.99 -8.21 -2.43
N ASP A 151 11.59 -9.20 -3.10
CA ASP A 151 12.84 -9.85 -2.68
C ASP A 151 12.80 -10.39 -1.23
N MET A 152 11.63 -10.85 -0.78
CA MET A 152 11.43 -11.38 0.57
C MET A 152 11.68 -12.90 0.65
N PRO A 153 12.23 -13.40 1.79
CA PRO A 153 12.35 -14.83 2.04
C PRO A 153 11.00 -15.55 1.96
N ILE A 154 10.97 -16.68 1.26
CA ILE A 154 9.83 -17.59 1.23
C ILE A 154 10.02 -18.57 2.39
N LEU A 155 9.18 -18.44 3.42
CA LEU A 155 9.17 -19.35 4.57
C LEU A 155 8.39 -20.63 4.22
N GLU A 156 8.72 -21.76 4.83
CA GLU A 156 8.00 -23.01 4.60
C GLU A 156 6.56 -22.92 5.18
N GLY A 157 5.57 -23.44 4.45
CA GLY A 157 4.16 -23.48 4.90
C GLY A 157 3.25 -22.35 4.42
N ILE A 158 3.73 -21.43 3.59
CA ILE A 158 2.92 -20.32 3.07
C ILE A 158 1.84 -20.87 2.12
N CYS A 159 0.58 -20.86 2.58
CA CYS A 159 -0.55 -21.31 1.78
C CYS A 159 -1.36 -20.11 1.26
N ASN A 160 -1.75 -20.15 -0.02
CA ASN A 160 -2.60 -19.11 -0.62
C ASN A 160 -3.94 -18.93 0.12
N THR A 161 -4.39 -19.95 0.84
CA THR A 161 -5.64 -19.93 1.63
C THR A 161 -5.65 -18.82 2.71
N GLU A 162 -4.49 -18.36 3.16
CA GLU A 162 -4.40 -17.27 4.15
C GLU A 162 -4.70 -15.89 3.54
N VAL A 163 -4.79 -15.80 2.21
CA VAL A 163 -4.78 -14.53 1.45
C VAL A 163 -6.04 -14.31 0.61
N GLU A 164 -6.89 -15.33 0.48
CA GLU A 164 -8.21 -15.22 -0.15
C GLU A 164 -9.15 -14.31 0.67
N LYS A 165 -9.99 -13.53 -0.04
CA LYS A 165 -10.97 -12.59 0.52
C LYS A 165 -12.18 -13.30 1.08
#